data_AF-T5ANP0-F1
#
_entry.id   AF-T5ANP0-F1
#
_cell.length_a   1.000
_cell.length_b   1.000
_cell.length_c   1.000
_cell.angle_alpha   90.00
_cell.angle_beta   90.00
_cell.angle_gamma   90.00
#
_symmetry.space_group_name_H-M   'P 1'
#
loop_
_entity.id
_entity.type
_entity.pdbx_description
1 polymer ?
#
loop_
_entity_poly.entity_id
_entity_poly.type
_entity_poly.pdbx_seq_one_letter_code
_entity_poly.pdbx_strand_id
1 'polypeptide(L)'
;MRFHVVPEWGDPSAREAVKAFVAQNQRDALQKGPKGWDYHHKDIELLKLKTYTVGTKIDAEMLCGDDAQQSVQRLMRAMSGFVSFLNRIAMPDGSSDDDESSTGDGDNES
;
A
#
# COMPACT_ATOMS: atom_id res chain seq x y z
N MET A 1 -26.07 0.94 -3.79
CA MET A 1 -24.80 1.64 -3.49
C MET A 1 -24.17 1.01 -2.26
N ARG A 2 -22.91 0.58 -2.32
CA ARG A 2 -22.17 0.02 -1.19
C ARG A 2 -21.13 1.06 -0.78
N PHE A 3 -21.32 1.69 0.38
CA PHE A 3 -20.37 2.66 0.91
C PHE A 3 -19.09 1.91 1.30
N HIS A 4 -17.96 2.30 0.69
CA HIS A 4 -16.65 1.94 1.21
C HIS A 4 -16.46 2.74 2.50
N VAL A 5 -16.56 2.07 3.64
CA VAL A 5 -16.15 2.63 4.92
C VAL A 5 -14.62 2.70 4.89
N VAL A 6 -14.07 3.91 4.85
CA VAL A 6 -12.65 4.12 5.13
C VAL A 6 -12.49 3.85 6.64
N PRO A 7 -11.67 2.88 7.07
CA PRO A 7 -11.53 2.58 8.49
C PRO A 7 -10.95 3.79 9.21
N GLU A 8 -11.58 4.19 10.32
CA GLU A 8 -11.07 5.24 11.18
C GLU A 8 -9.89 4.69 11.99
N TRP A 9 -8.93 5.53 12.33
CA TRP A 9 -7.79 5.14 13.16
C TRP A 9 -8.28 4.76 14.57
N GLY A 10 -8.54 3.47 14.79
CA GLY A 10 -9.10 2.94 16.03
C GLY A 10 -9.92 1.66 15.89
N ASP A 11 -10.27 1.27 14.65
CA ASP A 11 -11.04 0.05 14.40
C ASP A 11 -10.34 -1.22 14.93
N PRO A 12 -11.04 -2.14 15.60
CA PRO A 12 -10.47 -3.40 16.08
C PRO A 12 -9.90 -4.23 14.91
N SER A 13 -10.50 -4.13 13.73
CA SER A 13 -9.98 -4.74 12.50
C SER A 13 -8.64 -4.14 12.07
N ALA A 14 -8.39 -2.85 12.32
CA ALA A 14 -7.12 -2.22 11.97
C ALA A 14 -6.01 -2.69 12.91
N ARG A 15 -6.30 -2.85 14.21
CA ARG A 15 -5.34 -3.39 15.19
C ARG A 15 -4.98 -4.85 14.89
N GLU A 16 -5.96 -5.68 14.54
CA GLU A 16 -5.69 -7.06 14.12
C GLU A 16 -4.91 -7.13 12.81
N ALA A 17 -5.20 -6.25 11.85
CA ALA A 17 -4.42 -6.15 10.61
C ALA A 17 -2.96 -5.75 10.89
N VAL A 18 -2.73 -4.77 11.77
CA VAL A 18 -1.37 -4.38 12.21
C VAL A 18 -0.65 -5.55 12.87
N LYS A 19 -1.32 -6.28 13.77
CA LYS A 19 -0.74 -7.45 14.44
C LYS A 19 -0.36 -8.55 13.45
N ALA A 20 -1.25 -8.87 12.51
CA ALA A 20 -0.98 -9.85 11.46
C ALA A 20 0.17 -9.40 10.55
N PHE A 21 0.22 -8.12 10.20
CA PHE A 21 1.29 -7.51 9.41
C PHE A 21 2.64 -7.58 10.13
N VAL A 22 2.68 -7.23 11.41
CA VAL A 22 3.86 -7.33 12.28
C VAL A 22 4.36 -8.77 12.33
N ALA A 23 3.46 -9.75 12.53
CA ALA A 23 3.81 -11.16 12.59
C ALA A 23 4.46 -11.67 11.29
N GLN A 24 3.97 -11.24 10.12
CA GLN A 24 4.52 -11.62 8.82
C GLN A 24 5.92 -11.03 8.55
N ASN A 25 6.29 -9.94 9.24
CA ASN A 25 7.48 -9.16 8.95
C ASN A 25 8.55 -9.23 10.07
N GLN A 26 8.47 -10.19 11.00
CA GLN A 26 9.38 -10.29 12.14
C GLN A 26 10.83 -10.68 11.80
N ARG A 27 11.12 -11.14 10.57
CA ARG A 27 12.39 -11.78 10.20
C ARG A 27 13.63 -10.95 10.59
N ASP A 28 13.58 -9.64 10.36
CA ASP A 28 14.67 -8.70 10.61
C ASP A 28 14.26 -7.60 11.61
N ALA A 29 13.24 -7.86 12.45
CA ALA A 29 12.77 -6.90 13.43
C ALA A 29 13.80 -6.66 14.55
N LEU A 30 13.84 -5.42 15.07
CA LEU A 30 14.67 -5.08 16.21
C LEU A 30 14.20 -5.84 17.46
N GLN A 31 15.13 -6.34 18.28
CA GLN A 31 14.75 -6.95 19.56
C GLN A 31 14.26 -5.91 20.58
N LYS A 32 14.90 -4.74 20.60
CA LYS A 32 14.53 -3.60 21.44
C LYS A 32 13.90 -2.50 20.59
N GLY A 33 13.02 -1.69 21.18
CA GLY A 33 12.41 -0.55 20.51
C GLY A 33 13.49 0.45 19.99
N PRO A 34 13.21 1.17 18.90
CA PRO A 34 14.12 2.18 18.38
C PRO A 34 14.39 3.28 19.42
N LYS A 35 15.61 3.85 19.38
CA LYS A 35 16.00 4.92 20.32
C LYS A 35 15.07 6.13 20.17
N GLY A 36 14.68 6.73 21.30
CA GLY A 36 13.85 7.93 21.32
C GLY A 36 12.34 7.67 21.33
N TRP A 37 11.91 6.40 21.35
CA TRP A 37 10.49 6.03 21.46
C TRP A 37 10.16 5.47 22.83
N ASP A 38 8.98 5.84 23.33
CA ASP A 38 8.43 5.28 24.57
C ASP A 38 8.17 3.77 24.40
N TYR A 39 8.47 2.99 25.43
CA TYR A 39 8.28 1.54 25.40
C TYR A 39 6.81 1.13 25.24
N HIS A 40 5.89 1.96 25.73
CA HIS A 40 4.45 1.81 25.63
C HIS A 40 3.84 2.59 24.46
N HIS A 41 4.65 3.03 23.49
CA HIS A 41 4.13 3.63 22.27
C HIS A 41 3.21 2.64 21.55
N LYS A 42 1.99 3.09 21.20
CA LYS A 42 0.95 2.24 20.57
C LYS A 42 1.41 1.50 19.31
N ASP A 43 2.37 2.09 18.59
CA ASP A 43 2.90 1.58 17.33
C ASP A 43 4.31 0.99 17.48
N ILE A 44 4.78 0.71 18.70
CA ILE A 44 6.17 0.27 18.95
C ILE A 44 6.53 -1.00 18.18
N GLU A 45 5.57 -1.90 17.95
CA GLU A 45 5.79 -3.13 17.19
C GLU A 45 6.03 -2.88 15.70
N LEU A 46 5.34 -1.89 15.11
CA LEU A 46 5.58 -1.46 13.73
C LEU A 46 6.93 -0.76 13.61
N LEU A 47 7.27 0.10 14.57
CA LEU A 47 8.53 0.84 14.61
C LEU A 47 9.77 -0.06 14.75
N LYS A 48 9.60 -1.29 15.24
CA LYS A 48 10.67 -2.29 15.33
C LYS A 48 10.99 -2.95 13.98
N LEU A 49 10.09 -2.89 12.99
CA LEU A 49 10.29 -3.50 11.68
C LEU A 49 11.30 -2.67 10.87
N LYS A 50 12.46 -3.25 10.55
CA LYS A 50 13.50 -2.59 9.74
C LYS A 50 13.15 -2.60 8.25
N THR A 51 12.67 -3.75 7.80
CA THR A 51 12.23 -4.03 6.43
C THR A 51 10.89 -4.75 6.55
N TYR A 52 9.95 -4.42 5.68
CA TYR A 52 8.65 -5.08 5.63
C TYR A 52 8.25 -5.32 4.17
N THR A 53 7.51 -6.39 3.97
CA THR A 53 6.94 -6.80 2.69
C THR A 53 5.43 -6.77 2.81
N VAL A 54 4.78 -6.11 1.86
CA VAL A 54 3.33 -6.16 1.67
C VAL A 54 3.06 -7.03 0.46
N GLY A 55 2.27 -8.08 0.63
CA GLY A 55 1.90 -8.96 -0.47
C GLY A 55 0.68 -9.78 -0.11
N THR A 56 -0.07 -10.20 -1.12
CA THR A 56 -1.14 -11.19 -0.98
C THR A 56 -0.76 -12.47 -1.69
N LYS A 57 -1.21 -13.60 -1.17
CA LYS A 57 -1.17 -14.85 -1.90
C LYS A 57 -2.24 -14.82 -3.00
N ILE A 58 -1.91 -15.39 -4.14
CA ILE A 58 -2.82 -15.59 -5.26
C ILE A 58 -2.95 -17.10 -5.43
N ASP A 59 -4.15 -17.63 -5.21
CA ASP A 59 -4.42 -19.05 -5.36
C ASP A 59 -4.47 -19.44 -6.84
N ALA A 60 -3.99 -20.64 -7.17
CA ALA A 60 -4.01 -21.11 -8.55
C ALA A 60 -5.43 -21.21 -9.12
N GLU A 61 -6.40 -21.55 -8.27
CA GLU A 61 -7.82 -21.60 -8.64
C GLU A 61 -8.38 -20.22 -9.03
N MET A 62 -7.91 -19.15 -8.37
CA MET A 62 -8.26 -17.77 -8.74
C MET A 62 -7.73 -17.40 -10.13
N LEU A 63 -6.59 -17.96 -10.54
CA LEU A 63 -5.98 -17.72 -11.84
C LEU A 63 -6.58 -18.56 -12.97
N CYS A 64 -7.17 -19.71 -12.64
CA CYS A 64 -7.81 -20.59 -13.61
C CYS A 64 -9.30 -20.30 -13.85
N GLY A 65 -9.92 -19.43 -13.04
CA GLY A 65 -11.32 -19.04 -13.21
C GLY A 65 -11.56 -18.07 -14.36
N ASP A 66 -12.78 -18.03 -14.88
CA ASP A 66 -13.19 -17.12 -15.96
C ASP A 66 -13.02 -15.63 -15.59
N ASP A 67 -13.06 -15.33 -14.29
CA ASP A 67 -12.87 -13.98 -13.73
C ASP A 67 -11.42 -13.67 -13.30
N ALA A 68 -10.45 -14.49 -13.69
CA ALA A 68 -9.05 -14.34 -13.27
C ALA A 68 -8.49 -12.95 -13.58
N GLN A 69 -8.71 -12.46 -14.81
CA GLN A 69 -8.23 -11.15 -15.24
C GLN A 69 -8.85 -10.02 -14.41
N GLN A 70 -10.15 -10.08 -14.12
CA GLN A 70 -10.83 -9.08 -13.29
C GLN A 70 -10.31 -9.11 -11.86
N SER A 71 -10.02 -10.31 -11.34
CA SER A 71 -9.52 -10.50 -9.98
C SER A 71 -8.10 -9.95 -9.83
N VAL A 72 -7.22 -10.18 -10.81
CA VAL A 72 -5.89 -9.57 -10.88
C VAL A 72 -5.97 -8.06 -11.05
N GLN A 73 -6.85 -7.55 -11.92
CA GLN A 73 -7.06 -6.12 -12.12
C GLN A 73 -7.47 -5.42 -10.81
N ARG A 74 -8.38 -6.02 -10.03
CA ARG A 74 -8.79 -5.48 -8.72
C ARG A 74 -7.62 -5.41 -7.76
N LEU A 75 -6.79 -6.44 -7.72
CA LEU A 75 -5.59 -6.47 -6.86
C LEU A 75 -4.56 -5.41 -7.28
N MET A 76 -4.25 -5.31 -8.57
CA MET A 76 -3.34 -4.30 -9.12
C MET A 76 -3.84 -2.89 -8.83
N ARG A 77 -5.14 -2.64 -8.96
CA ARG A 77 -5.75 -1.34 -8.66
C ARG A 77 -5.63 -0.96 -7.17
N ALA A 78 -5.77 -1.92 -6.26
CA ALA A 78 -5.53 -1.70 -4.84
C ALA A 78 -4.06 -1.39 -4.55
N MET A 79 -3.12 -2.10 -5.18
CA MET A 79 -1.69 -1.84 -5.02
C MET A 79 -1.26 -0.49 -5.59
N SER A 80 -1.84 -0.04 -6.69
CA SER A 80 -1.54 1.27 -7.28
C SER A 80 -1.74 2.41 -6.29
N GLY A 81 -2.86 2.43 -5.56
CA GLY A 81 -3.12 3.46 -4.54
C GLY A 81 -2.10 3.44 -3.39
N PHE A 82 -1.66 2.25 -2.98
CA PHE A 82 -0.63 2.08 -1.96
C PHE A 82 0.74 2.59 -2.45
N VAL A 83 1.14 2.27 -3.69
CA VAL A 83 2.39 2.74 -4.28
C VAL A 83 2.40 4.26 -4.43
N SER A 84 1.30 4.86 -4.92
CA SER A 84 1.18 6.31 -5.03
C SER A 84 1.30 7.01 -3.67
N PHE A 85 0.72 6.44 -2.62
CA PHE A 85 0.85 6.95 -1.26
C PHE A 85 2.31 6.91 -0.76
N LEU A 86 3.00 5.77 -0.95
CA LEU A 86 4.40 5.65 -0.57
C LEU A 86 5.28 6.65 -1.31
N ASN A 87 5.06 6.84 -2.62
CA ASN A 87 5.82 7.79 -3.42
C ASN A 87 5.66 9.23 -2.92
N ARG A 88 4.44 9.64 -2.50
CA ARG A 88 4.20 10.96 -1.90
C ARG A 88 4.94 11.18 -0.58
N ILE A 89 5.16 10.12 0.20
CA ILE A 89 5.88 10.21 1.49
C ILE A 89 7.39 10.14 1.29
N ALA A 90 7.84 9.28 0.37
CA ALA A 90 9.25 9.05 0.11
C ALA A 90 9.91 10.19 -0.67
N MET A 91 9.18 10.85 -1.59
CA MET A 91 9.61 12.06 -2.30
C MET A 91 8.51 13.13 -2.17
N PRO A 92 8.57 13.98 -1.14
CA PRO A 92 7.55 15.02 -0.88
C PRO A 92 7.68 16.28 -1.77
N ASP A 93 8.51 16.27 -2.80
CA ASP A 93 8.68 17.36 -3.76
C ASP A 93 7.54 17.36 -4.79
N GLY A 94 6.65 18.34 -4.61
CA GLY A 94 5.36 18.43 -5.29
C GLY A 94 5.40 18.99 -6.70
N SER A 95 4.58 18.41 -7.57
CA SER A 95 3.61 19.15 -8.35
C SER A 95 2.46 18.23 -8.71
N SER A 96 1.25 18.73 -8.53
CA SER A 96 0.08 18.21 -9.20
C SER A 96 0.29 18.40 -10.69
N ASP A 97 0.63 17.35 -11.42
CA ASP A 97 0.35 17.32 -12.86
C ASP A 97 -0.98 16.59 -13.00
N ASP A 98 -2.04 17.34 -12.67
CA ASP A 98 -3.35 17.12 -13.24
C ASP A 98 -3.22 17.14 -14.76
N ASP A 99 -3.94 16.23 -15.40
CA ASP A 99 -4.09 16.01 -16.82
C ASP A 99 -3.94 17.24 -17.73
N GLU A 100 -2.88 17.28 -18.54
CA GLU A 100 -2.89 17.99 -19.83
C GLU A 100 -2.33 17.12 -20.94
N SER A 101 -3.23 16.34 -21.54
CA SER A 101 -3.03 15.74 -22.85
C SER A 101 -2.82 16.85 -23.89
N SER A 102 -1.56 17.16 -24.22
CA SER A 102 -1.25 17.84 -25.49
C SER A 102 -0.93 16.78 -26.56
N THR A 103 -1.98 16.26 -27.19
CA THR A 103 -1.87 15.60 -28.49
C THR A 103 -1.63 16.69 -29.53
N GLY A 104 -0.37 17.03 -29.78
CA GLY A 104 0.04 17.90 -30.87
C GLY A 104 0.31 17.08 -32.13
N ASP A 105 -0.75 16.64 -32.79
CA ASP A 105 -0.71 16.26 -34.20
C ASP A 105 -0.72 17.55 -35.01
N GLY A 106 0.31 17.75 -35.83
CA GLY A 106 0.57 19.00 -36.53
C GLY A 106 1.57 18.78 -37.64
N ASP A 107 1.07 18.18 -38.72
CA ASP A 107 1.68 18.07 -40.03
C ASP A 107 2.38 19.36 -40.51
N ASN A 108 3.38 19.18 -41.37
CA ASN A 108 3.60 19.90 -42.64
C ASN A 108 4.92 20.68 -42.82
N GLU A 109 5.44 20.53 -44.06
CA GLU A 109 6.42 21.34 -44.82
C GLU A 109 7.92 21.09 -44.56
N SER A 110 8.79 20.95 -45.56
CA SER A 110 8.74 20.78 -47.03
C SER A 110 10.15 20.38 -47.47
#